data_AF-Q8NI22-F1
#
_entry.id   AF-Q8NI22-F1
#
_cell.length_a   1.000
_cell.length_b   1.000
_cell.length_c   1.000
_cell.angle_alpha   90.00
_cell.angle_beta   90.00
_cell.angle_gamma   90.00
#
_symmetry.space_group_name_H-M   'P 1'
#
loop_
_entity.id
_entity.type
_entity.pdbx_description
1 polymer ?
#
loop_
_entity_poly.entity_id
_entity_poly.type
_entity_poly.pdbx_seq_one_letter_code
_entity_poly.pdbx_strand_id
1 'polypeptide(L)'
;MTMRSLLRTPFLCGLLWAFCAPGARAEEPAASFSQPGSMGLDKNTVHDQEHIMEHLEGVINKPEAEMSPQELQLHYFKMHDYDGNNLLDGLELSTAITHVHKEEGSEQAPLMSEDELINIIDGVLRDDDKNNDGYIDYAEFAKSLQ
;
A
#
# COMPACT_ATOMS: atom_id res chain seq x y z
N MET A 1 4.27 51.11 27.26
CA MET A 1 2.84 50.74 27.27
C MET A 1 2.76 49.22 27.09
N THR A 2 2.64 48.44 28.18
CA THR A 2 1.37 47.84 28.71
C THR A 2 0.71 46.89 27.70
N MET A 3 0.42 45.59 27.93
CA MET A 3 0.27 44.75 29.14
C MET A 3 0.35 43.25 28.76
N ARG A 4 0.86 42.42 29.68
CA ARG A 4 0.76 40.94 29.74
C ARG A 4 -0.46 40.54 30.60
N SER A 5 -1.20 39.47 30.27
CA SER A 5 -1.92 38.55 31.21
C SER A 5 -2.74 37.52 30.39
N LEU A 6 -2.44 36.22 30.33
CA LEU A 6 -2.71 35.11 31.29
C LEU A 6 -4.18 34.98 31.76
N LEU A 7 -4.83 33.86 31.40
CA LEU A 7 -5.94 33.10 32.06
C LEU A 7 -6.18 31.86 31.15
N ARG A 8 -5.92 30.57 31.44
CA ARG A 8 -6.08 29.62 32.58
C ARG A 8 -7.52 29.10 32.76
N THR A 9 -7.80 27.88 32.27
CA THR A 9 -8.85 26.96 32.77
C THR A 9 -8.66 25.53 32.24
N PRO A 10 -8.50 24.52 33.12
CA PRO A 10 -9.02 23.18 32.89
C PRO A 10 -10.15 22.87 33.91
N PHE A 11 -11.27 22.36 33.43
CA PHE A 11 -12.46 22.05 34.23
C PHE A 11 -12.41 20.57 34.65
N LEU A 12 -12.26 20.32 35.96
CA LEU A 12 -12.67 19.07 36.61
C LEU A 12 -14.20 19.10 36.82
N CYS A 13 -14.85 17.92 36.85
CA CYS A 13 -15.86 17.48 37.85
C CYS A 13 -17.01 16.64 37.24
N GLY A 14 -17.42 15.57 37.95
CA GLY A 14 -18.76 14.95 37.88
C GLY A 14 -18.77 13.49 37.39
N LEU A 15 -18.48 12.50 38.24
CA LEU A 15 -19.45 11.66 38.97
C LEU A 15 -20.56 10.98 38.14
N LEU A 16 -20.52 9.63 38.23
CA LEU A 16 -21.64 8.68 38.33
C LEU A 16 -22.63 8.62 37.18
N TRP A 17 -22.74 7.46 36.53
CA TRP A 17 -24.00 6.70 36.46
C TRP A 17 -23.66 5.23 36.19
N ALA A 18 -23.82 4.40 37.23
CA ALA A 18 -23.95 2.95 37.08
C ALA A 18 -25.40 2.64 36.69
N PHE A 19 -25.60 1.92 35.59
CA PHE A 19 -26.84 1.19 35.34
C PHE A 19 -26.50 -0.18 34.76
N CYS A 20 -26.82 -1.22 35.55
CA CYS A 20 -26.97 -2.58 35.08
C CYS A 20 -28.19 -2.68 34.16
N ALA A 21 -28.02 -3.33 33.01
CA ALA A 21 -29.09 -4.04 32.32
C ALA A 21 -28.50 -5.32 31.71
N PRO A 22 -28.91 -6.52 32.14
CA PRO A 22 -28.64 -7.75 31.41
C PRO A 22 -29.81 -8.00 30.44
N GLY A 23 -29.54 -8.00 29.13
CA GLY A 23 -30.58 -8.17 28.13
C GLY A 23 -30.06 -8.70 26.80
N ALA A 24 -30.43 -9.96 26.53
CA ALA A 24 -30.59 -10.56 25.20
C ALA A 24 -29.33 -10.75 24.30
N ARG A 25 -28.78 -11.95 24.44
CA ARG A 25 -28.20 -12.82 23.39
C ARG A 25 -28.68 -12.49 21.97
N ALA A 26 -27.75 -12.13 21.09
CA ALA A 26 -27.82 -12.37 19.65
C ALA A 26 -26.52 -13.06 19.22
N GLU A 27 -26.68 -14.13 18.45
CA GLU A 27 -25.66 -15.08 18.06
C GLU A 27 -24.64 -14.47 17.09
N GLU A 28 -23.36 -14.70 17.39
CA GLU A 28 -22.22 -14.55 16.48
C GLU A 28 -22.30 -15.62 15.38
N PRO A 29 -22.27 -15.25 14.09
CA PRO A 29 -21.64 -16.06 13.08
C PRO A 29 -20.22 -15.51 12.90
N ALA A 30 -19.24 -16.18 13.49
CA ALA A 30 -17.86 -16.07 13.07
C ALA A 30 -17.79 -16.42 11.57
N ALA A 31 -17.83 -15.40 10.72
CA ALA A 31 -17.56 -15.54 9.31
C ALA A 31 -16.09 -15.88 9.18
N SER A 32 -15.83 -17.15 8.87
CA SER A 32 -14.56 -17.66 8.39
C SER A 32 -14.10 -16.79 7.22
N PHE A 33 -13.21 -15.83 7.48
CA PHE A 33 -12.42 -15.19 6.45
C PHE A 33 -11.48 -16.26 5.90
N SER A 34 -11.92 -16.91 4.82
CA SER A 34 -11.05 -17.66 3.94
C SER A 34 -9.91 -16.73 3.53
N GLN A 35 -8.68 -17.07 3.91
CA GLN A 35 -7.49 -16.32 3.52
C GLN A 35 -7.51 -16.16 1.99
N PRO A 36 -7.56 -14.93 1.44
CA PRO A 36 -7.33 -14.74 0.03
C PRO A 36 -5.86 -15.11 -0.21
N GLY A 37 -5.63 -16.10 -1.08
CA GLY A 37 -4.28 -16.48 -1.48
C GLY A 37 -3.53 -15.25 -1.97
N SER A 38 -2.28 -15.11 -1.51
CA SER A 38 -1.27 -14.08 -1.86
C SER A 38 -1.69 -13.15 -3.01
N MET A 39 -2.46 -12.13 -2.66
CA MET A 39 -2.79 -11.01 -3.54
C MET A 39 -1.71 -9.96 -3.25
N GLY A 40 -0.49 -10.26 -3.71
CA GLY A 40 0.65 -9.35 -3.62
C GLY A 40 0.70 -8.43 -4.84
N LEU A 41 1.70 -7.56 -4.90
CA LEU A 41 2.11 -6.92 -6.16
C LEU A 41 2.23 -8.02 -7.24
N ASP A 42 1.65 -7.78 -8.42
CA ASP A 42 1.74 -8.76 -9.49
C ASP A 42 3.20 -8.91 -9.90
N LYS A 43 3.81 -10.00 -9.43
CA LYS A 43 5.20 -10.33 -9.71
C LYS A 43 5.41 -10.48 -11.21
N ASN A 44 4.37 -10.79 -11.99
CA ASN A 44 4.49 -10.87 -13.44
C ASN A 44 4.72 -9.50 -14.05
N THR A 45 3.99 -8.45 -13.62
CA THR A 45 4.20 -7.08 -14.13
C THR A 45 5.62 -6.57 -13.89
N VAL A 46 6.23 -6.90 -12.75
CA VAL A 46 7.62 -6.50 -12.45
C VAL A 46 8.63 -7.18 -13.40
N HIS A 47 8.24 -8.29 -14.01
CA HIS A 47 9.02 -8.99 -15.04
C HIS A 47 8.49 -8.75 -16.46
N ASP A 48 7.40 -8.00 -16.61
CA ASP A 48 6.80 -7.64 -17.89
C ASP A 48 7.65 -6.51 -18.49
N GLN A 49 8.51 -6.94 -19.40
CA GLN A 49 9.51 -6.09 -20.00
C GLN A 49 8.84 -5.06 -20.91
N GLU A 50 7.80 -5.46 -21.64
CA GLU A 50 7.00 -4.60 -22.52
C GLU A 50 6.29 -3.50 -21.73
N HIS A 51 5.64 -3.86 -20.60
CA HIS A 51 5.01 -2.90 -19.68
C HIS A 51 6.03 -1.88 -19.15
N ILE A 52 7.17 -2.36 -18.64
CA ILE A 52 8.22 -1.48 -18.12
C ILE A 52 8.77 -0.57 -19.22
N MET A 53 8.89 -1.06 -20.45
CA MET A 53 9.37 -0.28 -21.60
C MET A 53 8.44 0.86 -21.99
N GLU A 54 7.12 0.68 -21.92
CA GLU A 54 6.15 1.75 -22.20
C GLU A 54 6.40 2.96 -21.29
N HIS A 55 6.69 2.72 -20.01
CA HIS A 55 7.04 3.77 -19.06
C HIS A 55 8.44 4.37 -19.25
N LEU A 56 9.35 3.62 -19.88
CA LEU A 56 10.71 4.06 -20.19
C LEU A 56 10.79 4.95 -21.42
N GLU A 57 9.76 4.97 -22.27
CA GLU A 57 9.72 5.79 -23.48
C GLU A 57 9.96 7.27 -23.14
N GLY A 58 11.09 7.81 -23.63
CA GLY A 58 11.50 9.19 -23.40
C GLY A 58 12.32 9.44 -22.13
N VAL A 59 12.45 8.47 -21.22
CA VAL A 59 13.33 8.53 -20.04
C VAL A 59 14.70 7.90 -20.34
N ILE A 60 14.72 6.76 -21.05
CA ILE A 60 15.94 6.03 -21.38
C ILE A 60 16.02 5.76 -22.88
N ASN A 61 17.22 5.93 -23.46
CA ASN A 61 17.51 5.61 -24.87
C ASN A 61 18.21 4.24 -24.99
N LYS A 62 17.74 3.23 -24.27
CA LYS A 62 18.25 1.86 -24.36
C LYS A 62 17.14 0.97 -24.92
N PRO A 63 17.43 0.13 -25.93
CA PRO A 63 16.45 -0.81 -26.41
C PRO A 63 16.14 -1.84 -25.34
N GLU A 64 14.90 -2.29 -25.33
CA GLU A 64 14.35 -3.34 -24.47
C GLU A 64 15.30 -4.53 -24.27
N ALA A 65 15.89 -5.03 -25.37
CA ALA A 65 16.79 -6.18 -25.38
C ALA A 65 18.14 -5.99 -24.66
N GLU A 66 18.48 -4.76 -24.27
CA GLU A 66 19.73 -4.44 -23.57
C GLU A 66 19.59 -4.37 -22.04
N MET A 67 18.39 -4.50 -21.50
CA MET A 67 18.18 -4.45 -20.04
C MET A 67 18.20 -5.85 -19.42
N SER A 68 18.95 -5.98 -18.33
CA SER A 68 18.90 -7.16 -17.48
C SER A 68 17.58 -7.20 -16.69
N PRO A 69 17.10 -8.40 -16.29
CA PRO A 69 15.94 -8.50 -15.41
C PRO A 69 16.09 -7.68 -14.13
N GLN A 70 17.31 -7.57 -13.59
CA GLN A 70 17.59 -6.77 -12.40
C GLN A 70 17.50 -5.26 -12.67
N GLU A 71 17.87 -4.80 -13.87
CA GLU A 71 17.67 -3.40 -14.26
C GLU A 71 16.18 -3.07 -14.45
N LEU A 72 15.40 -4.00 -15.01
CA LEU A 72 13.94 -3.86 -15.13
C LEU A 72 13.26 -3.80 -13.75
N GLN A 73 13.61 -4.73 -12.85
CA GLN A 73 13.12 -4.74 -11.47
C GLN A 73 13.45 -3.43 -10.73
N LEU A 74 14.70 -2.98 -10.82
CA LEU A 74 15.13 -1.71 -10.24
C LEU A 74 14.36 -0.53 -10.86
N HIS A 75 14.11 -0.57 -12.17
CA HIS A 75 13.35 0.48 -12.82
C HIS A 75 11.92 0.52 -12.33
N TYR A 76 11.22 -0.63 -12.27
CA TYR A 76 9.86 -0.72 -11.75
C TYR A 76 9.76 -0.18 -10.33
N PHE A 77 10.70 -0.55 -9.46
CA PHE A 77 10.79 -0.01 -8.10
C PHE A 77 10.90 1.52 -8.10
N LYS A 78 11.86 2.06 -8.86
CA LYS A 78 12.10 3.51 -8.91
C LYS A 78 11.02 4.30 -9.63
N MET A 79 10.21 3.66 -10.47
CA MET A 79 9.10 4.30 -11.18
C MET A 79 7.97 4.71 -10.22
N HIS A 80 7.82 3.98 -9.12
CA HIS A 80 6.77 4.20 -8.13
C HIS A 80 7.27 4.92 -6.86
N ASP A 81 8.59 5.06 -6.68
CA ASP A 81 9.23 5.93 -5.67
C ASP A 81 9.13 7.41 -6.12
N TYR A 82 8.01 8.06 -5.82
CA TYR A 82 7.73 9.41 -6.33
C TYR A 82 8.43 10.51 -5.54
N ASP A 83 8.80 10.24 -4.28
CA ASP A 83 9.49 11.20 -3.42
C ASP A 83 11.02 11.04 -3.43
N GLY A 84 11.53 9.95 -4.01
CA GLY A 84 12.95 9.67 -4.21
C GLY A 84 13.68 9.22 -2.94
N ASN A 85 12.96 8.69 -1.95
CA ASN A 85 13.52 8.23 -0.69
C ASN A 85 14.13 6.80 -0.79
N ASN A 86 13.99 6.12 -1.94
CA ASN A 86 14.40 4.74 -2.22
C ASN A 86 13.67 3.67 -1.41
N LEU A 87 12.42 3.96 -1.04
CA LEU A 87 11.49 3.09 -0.34
C LEU A 87 10.14 3.14 -1.07
N LEU A 88 9.31 2.11 -0.89
CA LEU A 88 7.92 2.13 -1.35
C LEU A 88 6.99 2.12 -0.13
N ASP A 89 6.18 3.17 0.02
CA ASP A 89 5.13 3.24 1.03
C ASP A 89 3.78 2.69 0.53
N GLY A 90 2.80 2.56 1.43
CA GLY A 90 1.47 2.04 1.08
C GLY A 90 0.73 2.85 -0.01
N LEU A 91 0.99 4.15 -0.13
CA LEU A 91 0.39 5.00 -1.17
C LEU A 91 1.09 4.78 -2.51
N GLU A 92 2.41 4.61 -2.52
CA GLU A 92 3.18 4.27 -3.72
C GLU A 92 2.85 2.86 -4.23
N LEU A 93 2.65 1.91 -3.32
CA LEU A 93 2.12 0.59 -3.66
C LEU A 93 0.70 0.70 -4.25
N SER A 94 -0.13 1.60 -3.72
CA SER A 94 -1.49 1.79 -4.22
C SER A 94 -1.53 2.23 -5.69
N THR A 95 -0.60 3.10 -6.11
CA THR A 95 -0.50 3.53 -7.51
C THR A 95 0.01 2.38 -8.38
N ALA A 96 1.01 1.63 -7.92
CA ALA A 96 1.52 0.47 -8.64
C ALA A 96 0.42 -0.58 -8.90
N ILE A 97 -0.35 -0.94 -7.88
CA ILE A 97 -1.43 -1.94 -7.97
C ILE A 97 -2.54 -1.48 -8.91
N THR A 98 -2.98 -0.22 -8.77
CA THR A 98 -4.06 0.33 -9.60
C THR A 98 -3.63 0.58 -11.04
N HIS A 99 -2.35 0.84 -11.28
CA HIS A 99 -1.78 1.00 -12.61
C HIS A 99 -1.84 -0.31 -13.40
N VAL A 100 -1.41 -1.42 -12.80
CA VAL A 100 -1.51 -2.77 -13.39
C VAL A 100 -2.96 -3.18 -13.65
N HIS A 101 -3.84 -2.98 -12.66
CA HIS A 101 -5.26 -3.35 -12.79
C HIS A 101 -5.96 -2.60 -13.94
N LYS A 102 -5.54 -1.37 -14.21
CA LYS A 102 -6.11 -0.58 -15.31
C LYS A 102 -5.66 -1.11 -16.68
N GLU A 103 -4.48 -1.69 -16.79
CA GLU A 103 -3.96 -2.23 -18.05
C GLU A 103 -4.50 -3.62 -18.38
N GLU A 104 -4.73 -4.46 -17.37
CA GLU A 104 -5.39 -5.75 -17.57
C GLU A 104 -6.89 -5.61 -17.91
N GLY A 105 -7.49 -4.48 -17.54
CA GLY A 105 -8.87 -4.13 -17.82
C GLY A 105 -9.05 -3.35 -19.13
N SER A 106 -10.17 -3.56 -19.83
CA SER A 106 -10.68 -2.51 -20.73
C SER A 106 -10.82 -1.20 -19.95
N GLU A 107 -10.66 -0.01 -20.56
CA GLU A 107 -10.81 1.30 -19.88
C GLU A 107 -12.13 1.49 -19.09
N GLN A 108 -13.08 0.57 -19.23
CA GLN A 108 -14.37 0.53 -18.57
C GLN A 108 -14.47 -0.51 -17.43
N ALA A 109 -13.39 -1.24 -17.12
CA ALA A 109 -13.36 -2.14 -15.98
C ALA A 109 -13.55 -1.30 -14.70
N PRO A 110 -14.43 -1.71 -13.78
CA PRO A 110 -14.52 -1.07 -12.49
C PRO A 110 -13.15 -1.05 -11.83
N LEU A 111 -12.74 0.11 -11.33
CA LEU A 111 -11.63 0.19 -10.40
C LEU A 111 -11.93 -0.78 -9.25
N MET A 112 -10.89 -1.50 -8.79
CA MET A 112 -11.01 -2.33 -7.60
C MET A 112 -11.54 -1.50 -6.43
N SER A 113 -12.26 -2.15 -5.51
CA SER A 113 -12.77 -1.43 -4.34
C SER A 113 -11.63 -0.97 -3.44
N GLU A 114 -11.86 0.10 -2.67
CA GLU A 114 -10.87 0.57 -1.69
C GLU A 114 -10.54 -0.51 -0.66
N ASP A 115 -11.53 -1.28 -0.20
CA ASP A 115 -11.31 -2.41 0.71
C ASP A 115 -10.41 -3.48 0.09
N GLU A 116 -10.58 -3.79 -1.19
CA GLU A 116 -9.73 -4.75 -1.92
C GLU A 116 -8.30 -4.22 -2.06
N LEU A 117 -8.13 -2.96 -2.43
CA LEU A 117 -6.83 -2.30 -2.53
C LEU A 117 -6.09 -2.29 -1.18
N ILE A 118 -6.79 -1.96 -0.09
CA ILE A 118 -6.24 -2.01 1.27
C ILE A 118 -5.79 -3.42 1.63
N ASN A 119 -6.60 -4.44 1.34
CA ASN A 119 -6.25 -5.83 1.64
C ASN A 119 -5.01 -6.30 0.86
N ILE A 120 -4.82 -5.85 -0.38
CA ILE A 120 -3.62 -6.14 -1.18
C ILE A 120 -2.41 -5.45 -0.57
N ILE A 121 -2.50 -4.15 -0.25
CA ILE A 121 -1.39 -3.37 0.34
C ILE A 121 -0.99 -3.96 1.71
N ASP A 122 -1.95 -4.23 2.59
CA ASP A 122 -1.72 -4.89 3.88
C ASP A 122 -1.12 -6.28 3.69
N GLY A 123 -1.47 -6.95 2.59
CA GLY A 123 -0.87 -8.19 2.14
C GLY A 123 0.62 -8.07 1.87
N VAL A 124 0.98 -7.13 0.98
CA VAL A 124 2.35 -6.83 0.58
C VAL A 124 3.19 -6.43 1.78
N LEU A 125 2.74 -5.44 2.57
CA LEU A 125 3.50 -4.97 3.72
C LEU A 125 3.72 -6.08 4.74
N ARG A 126 2.68 -6.83 5.11
CA ARG A 126 2.84 -7.95 6.05
C ARG A 126 3.82 -9.01 5.56
N ASP A 127 3.80 -9.29 4.26
CA ASP A 127 4.58 -10.38 3.69
C ASP A 127 6.01 -9.95 3.38
N ASP A 128 6.28 -8.68 3.06
CA ASP A 128 7.57 -8.20 2.53
C ASP A 128 8.30 -7.17 3.40
N ASP A 129 7.60 -6.34 4.19
CA ASP A 129 8.21 -5.40 5.15
C ASP A 129 8.78 -6.19 6.34
N LYS A 130 10.08 -6.48 6.31
CA LYS A 130 10.73 -7.35 7.29
C LYS A 130 11.11 -6.61 8.56
N ASN A 131 11.23 -5.29 8.47
CA ASN A 131 11.66 -4.44 9.58
C ASN A 131 10.46 -3.74 10.27
N ASN A 132 9.27 -3.82 9.67
CA ASN A 132 7.99 -3.25 10.10
C ASN A 132 8.06 -1.72 10.28
N ASP A 133 8.70 -1.01 9.35
CA ASP A 133 8.77 0.45 9.31
C ASP A 133 7.68 1.10 8.44
N GLY A 134 6.86 0.30 7.76
CA GLY A 134 5.80 0.76 6.87
C GLY A 134 6.27 1.01 5.43
N TYR A 135 7.51 0.63 5.11
CA TYR A 135 8.12 0.76 3.81
C TYR A 135 8.66 -0.58 3.30
N ILE A 136 8.85 -0.67 1.98
CA ILE A 136 9.58 -1.77 1.35
C ILE A 136 10.86 -1.20 0.72
N ASP A 137 12.02 -1.63 1.19
CA ASP A 137 13.29 -1.31 0.55
C ASP A 137 13.57 -2.19 -0.68
N TYR A 138 14.57 -1.83 -1.50
CA TYR A 138 14.87 -2.60 -2.72
C TYR A 138 15.31 -4.06 -2.43
N ALA A 139 15.95 -4.32 -1.29
CA ALA A 139 16.35 -5.68 -0.93
C ALA A 139 15.14 -6.53 -0.51
N GLU A 140 14.17 -5.93 0.18
CA GLU A 140 12.88 -6.54 0.51
C GLU A 140 12.06 -6.82 -0.76
N PHE A 141 11.94 -5.83 -1.64
CA PHE A 141 11.28 -5.96 -2.94
C PHE A 141 11.93 -7.04 -3.82
N ALA A 142 13.25 -7.00 -4.02
CA ALA A 142 13.93 -7.99 -4.85
C ALA A 142 13.86 -9.42 -4.27
N LYS A 143 13.68 -9.54 -2.96
CA LYS A 143 13.47 -10.83 -2.29
C LYS A 143 12.04 -11.35 -2.47
N SER A 144 11.05 -10.48 -2.58
CA SER A 144 9.66 -10.90 -2.80
C SER A 144 9.44 -11.49 -4.19
N LEU A 145 10.31 -11.18 -5.15
CA LEU A 145 10.28 -11.69 -6.53
C LEU A 145 10.88 -13.09 -6.72
N GLN A 146 11.49 -13.69 -5.69
CA GLN A 146 12.11 -15.03 -5.71
C GLN A 146 11.17 -16.12 -5.21
#